data_AF-A0AAX1MXL2-F1
#
_entry.id   AF-A0AAX1MXL2-F1
#
_cell.length_a   1.000
_cell.length_b   1.000
_cell.length_c   1.000
_cell.angle_alpha   90.00
_cell.angle_beta   90.00
_cell.angle_gamma   90.00
#
_symmetry.space_group_name_H-M   'P 1'
#
loop_
_entity.id
_entity.type
_entity.pdbx_description
1 polymer ?
#
loop_
_entity_poly.entity_id
_entity_poly.type
_entity_poly.pdbx_seq_one_letter_code
_entity_poly.pdbx_strand_id
1 'polypeptide(L)'
;MKRKTGIIILFLGLLVIMKFWIGIYTHDEFGSKRIFVKHRPIWKTHFYSPRGMSDLKLSEMTIEKQNEQILFDEFVIENQIIE
;
A
#
# COMPACT_ATOMS: atom_id res chain seq x y z
N MET A 1 12.77 -35.27 -9.61
CA MET A 1 13.26 -33.99 -9.02
C MET A 1 12.77 -32.75 -9.77
N LYS A 2 12.85 -32.67 -11.11
CA LYS A 2 12.47 -31.47 -11.91
C LYS A 2 11.03 -30.95 -11.68
N ARG A 3 10.05 -31.83 -11.47
CA ARG A 3 8.63 -31.47 -11.26
C ARG A 3 8.39 -30.68 -9.96
N LYS A 4 9.09 -31.03 -8.88
CA LYS A 4 9.00 -30.33 -7.58
C LYS A 4 9.61 -28.93 -7.66
N THR A 5 10.75 -28.81 -8.34
CA THR A 5 11.41 -27.51 -8.60
C THR A 5 10.51 -26.57 -9.41
N GLY A 6 9.83 -27.08 -10.44
CA GLY A 6 8.88 -26.29 -11.23
C GLY A 6 7.72 -25.74 -10.40
N ILE A 7 7.16 -26.54 -9.49
CA ILE A 7 6.07 -26.11 -8.59
C ILE A 7 6.56 -25.00 -7.64
N ILE A 8 7.77 -25.13 -7.09
CA ILE A 8 8.34 -24.11 -6.20
C ILE A 8 8.53 -22.78 -6.94
N ILE A 9 9.07 -22.81 -8.17
CA ILE A 9 9.27 -21.61 -8.98
C ILE A 9 7.93 -20.95 -9.30
N LEU A 10 6.92 -21.74 -9.68
CA LEU A 10 5.56 -21.23 -9.94
C LEU A 10 4.98 -20.54 -8.70
N PHE A 11 5.08 -21.20 -7.54
CA PHE A 11 4.58 -20.64 -6.28
C PHE A 11 5.29 -19.34 -5.91
N LEU A 12 6.61 -19.30 -6.06
CA LEU A 12 7.41 -18.11 -5.79
C LEU A 12 7.04 -16.96 -6.75
N GLY A 13 6.83 -17.26 -8.03
CA GLY A 13 6.36 -16.29 -9.01
C GLY A 13 4.99 -15.72 -8.64
N LEU A 14 4.05 -16.58 -8.21
CA LEU A 14 2.72 -16.15 -7.77
C LEU A 14 2.79 -15.23 -6.55
N LEU A 15 3.63 -15.55 -5.56
CA LEU A 15 3.82 -14.70 -4.37
C LEU A 15 4.39 -13.33 -4.73
N VAL A 16 5.36 -13.27 -5.65
CA VAL A 16 5.94 -12.01 -6.12
C VAL A 16 4.87 -11.16 -6.82
N ILE A 17 4.00 -11.77 -7.62
CA ILE A 17 2.89 -11.07 -8.27
C ILE A 17 1.91 -10.57 -7.21
N MET A 18 1.49 -11.41 -6.25
CA MET A 18 0.55 -11.01 -5.20
C MET A 18 1.05 -9.83 -4.34
N LYS A 19 2.36 -9.71 -4.10
CA LYS A 19 2.96 -8.55 -3.40
C LYS A 19 2.51 -7.20 -3.98
N PHE A 20 2.31 -7.11 -5.29
CA PHE A 20 1.90 -5.87 -5.93
C PHE A 20 0.48 -5.42 -5.57
N TRP A 21 -0.36 -6.33 -5.08
CA TRP A 21 -1.73 -6.04 -4.65
C TRP A 21 -1.88 -6.01 -3.13
N ILE A 22 -0.87 -6.38 -2.33
CA ILE A 22 -0.95 -6.33 -0.87
C ILE A 22 -0.27 -5.07 -0.34
N GLY A 23 -1.01 -4.27 0.43
CA GLY A 23 -0.54 -3.05 1.09
C GLY A 23 -0.66 -3.15 2.60
N ILE A 24 0.16 -2.37 3.30
CA ILE A 24 0.13 -2.17 4.74
C ILE A 24 0.10 -0.66 4.96
N TYR A 25 -0.81 -0.18 5.80
CA TYR A 25 -0.80 1.21 6.23
C TYR A 25 -0.78 1.33 7.74
N THR A 26 -0.22 2.44 8.21
CA THR A 26 -0.21 2.80 9.64
C THR A 26 -1.31 3.81 9.90
N HIS A 27 -2.20 3.51 10.83
CA HIS A 27 -3.21 4.47 11.29
C HIS A 27 -2.53 5.57 12.09
N ASP A 28 -2.84 6.80 11.74
CA ASP A 28 -2.37 8.04 12.38
C ASP A 28 -2.76 8.17 13.85
N GLU A 29 -3.94 7.67 14.28
CA GLU A 29 -4.41 7.85 15.66
C GLU A 29 -3.74 6.93 16.69
N PHE A 30 -3.44 5.68 16.32
CA PHE A 30 -2.99 4.65 17.29
C PHE A 30 -1.70 3.95 16.86
N GLY A 31 -1.08 4.34 15.74
CA GLY A 31 0.10 3.68 15.18
C GLY A 31 -0.14 2.23 14.76
N SER A 32 -1.41 1.79 14.72
CA SER A 32 -1.78 0.42 14.40
C SER A 32 -1.55 0.15 12.91
N LYS A 33 -0.92 -0.98 12.60
CA LYS A 33 -0.69 -1.42 11.21
C LYS A 33 -1.87 -2.25 10.74
N ARG A 34 -2.43 -1.91 9.58
CA ARG A 34 -3.52 -2.64 8.94
C ARG A 34 -3.10 -3.09 7.54
N ILE A 35 -3.45 -4.32 7.21
CA ILE A 35 -3.21 -4.92 5.89
C ILE A 35 -4.46 -4.66 5.04
N PHE A 36 -4.26 -4.34 3.77
CA PHE A 36 -5.35 -4.14 2.81
C PHE A 36 -4.96 -4.65 1.43
N VAL A 37 -5.96 -4.85 0.57
CA VAL A 37 -5.77 -5.20 -0.84
C VAL A 37 -5.88 -3.92 -1.67
N LYS A 38 -4.84 -3.60 -2.42
CA LYS A 38 -4.77 -2.47 -3.34
C LYS A 38 -5.66 -2.71 -4.56
N HIS A 39 -6.35 -1.67 -5.03
CA HIS A 39 -7.17 -1.75 -6.24
C HIS A 39 -6.34 -1.92 -7.53
N ARG A 40 -5.07 -1.48 -7.55
CA ARG A 40 -4.14 -1.64 -8.69
C ARG A 40 -2.74 -2.09 -8.26
N PRO A 41 -1.98 -2.78 -9.13
CA PRO A 41 -0.65 -3.26 -8.78
C PRO A 41 0.37 -2.13 -8.70
N ILE A 42 1.00 -1.95 -7.53
CA ILE A 42 2.18 -1.08 -7.38
C ILE A 42 3.24 -1.70 -6.48
N TRP A 43 4.49 -1.29 -6.67
CA TRP A 43 5.62 -1.82 -5.89
C TRP A 43 5.57 -1.43 -4.41
N LYS A 44 4.97 -0.28 -4.09
CA LYS A 44 4.85 0.24 -2.73
C LYS A 44 4.03 -0.70 -1.86
N THR A 45 4.60 -1.08 -0.72
CA THR A 45 3.94 -1.95 0.27
C THR A 45 3.50 -1.16 1.49
N HIS A 46 4.25 -0.14 1.91
CA HIS A 46 3.92 0.68 3.08
C HIS A 46 3.34 2.03 2.66
N PHE A 47 2.17 2.34 3.19
CA PHE A 47 1.46 3.59 3.02
C PHE A 47 1.34 4.30 4.37
N TYR A 48 1.56 5.60 4.38
CA TYR A 48 1.35 6.43 5.56
C TYR A 48 0.82 7.79 5.11
N SER A 49 0.15 8.50 6.00
CA SER A 49 -0.34 9.85 5.78
C SER A 49 0.69 10.84 6.32
N PRO A 50 1.46 11.57 5.48
CA PRO A 50 2.37 12.60 5.97
C PRO A 50 1.70 13.71 6.77
N ARG A 51 0.43 14.02 6.49
CA ARG A 51 -0.34 15.00 7.27
C ARG A 51 -0.94 14.41 8.54
N GLY A 52 -1.15 13.10 8.60
CA GLY A 52 -1.84 12.45 9.72
C GLY A 52 -3.19 13.11 10.00
N MET A 53 -3.43 13.50 11.26
CA MET A 53 -4.59 14.28 11.70
C MET A 53 -4.48 15.79 11.49
N SER A 54 -3.39 16.29 10.89
CA SER A 54 -3.20 17.73 10.70
C SER A 54 -4.05 18.25 9.54
N ASP A 55 -4.59 19.45 9.70
CA ASP A 55 -5.32 20.20 8.66
C ASP A 55 -4.40 20.76 7.54
N LEU A 56 -3.15 20.31 7.47
CA LEU A 56 -2.20 20.70 6.43
C LEU A 56 -2.76 20.42 5.03
N LYS A 57 -2.75 21.45 4.18
CA LYS A 57 -3.13 21.32 2.78
C LYS A 57 -2.00 20.67 1.99
N LEU A 58 -2.35 19.98 0.90
CA LEU A 58 -1.36 19.40 -0.02
C LEU A 58 -0.32 20.45 -0.46
N SER A 59 -0.75 21.66 -0.80
CA SER A 59 0.12 22.76 -1.24
C SER A 59 1.16 23.22 -0.21
N GLU A 60 0.95 22.93 1.07
CA GLU A 60 1.83 23.34 2.17
C GLU A 60 2.89 22.27 2.48
N MET A 61 2.81 21.11 1.84
CA MET A 61 3.76 20.02 1.99
C MET A 61 4.87 20.07 0.93
N THR A 62 6.01 19.44 1.22
CA THR A 62 7.04 19.19 0.22
C THR A 62 6.52 18.25 -0.88
N ILE A 63 7.08 18.33 -2.08
CA ILE A 63 6.67 17.49 -3.23
C ILE A 63 6.68 16.00 -2.86
N GLU A 64 7.68 15.55 -2.10
CA GLU A 64 7.77 14.16 -1.63
C GLU A 64 6.59 13.78 -0.74
N LYS A 65 6.25 14.63 0.23
CA LYS A 65 5.11 14.41 1.13
C LYS A 65 3.77 14.53 0.40
N GLN A 66 3.67 15.40 -0.61
CA GLN A 66 2.48 15.47 -1.46
C GLN A 66 2.25 14.14 -2.18
N ASN A 67 3.30 13.59 -2.82
CA ASN A 67 3.20 12.31 -3.52
C ASN A 67 2.81 11.16 -2.57
N GLU A 68 3.38 11.14 -1.37
CA GLU A 68 3.03 10.15 -0.34
C GLU A 68 1.58 10.29 0.13
N GLN A 69 1.10 11.52 0.34
CA GLN A 69 -0.30 11.77 0.71
C GLN A 69 -1.27 11.38 -0.40
N ILE A 70 -0.97 11.71 -1.66
CA ILE A 70 -1.80 11.34 -2.81
C ILE A 70 -1.92 9.83 -2.90
N LEU A 71 -0.82 9.09 -2.77
CA LEU A 71 -0.84 7.63 -2.77
C LEU A 71 -1.61 7.06 -1.57
N PHE A 72 -1.53 7.69 -0.40
CA PHE A 72 -2.30 7.27 0.77
C PHE A 72 -3.79 7.49 0.56
N ASP A 73 -4.19 8.67 0.09
CA ASP A 73 -5.58 9.01 -0.18
C ASP A 73 -6.17 8.03 -1.23
N GLU A 74 -5.46 7.80 -2.33
CA GLU A 74 -5.88 6.89 -3.42
C GLU A 74 -5.99 5.41 -2.97
N PHE A 75 -4.95 4.88 -2.30
CA PHE A 75 -4.89 3.44 -2.01
C PHE A 75 -5.53 3.03 -0.69
N VAL A 76 -5.61 3.94 0.28
CA VAL A 76 -6.10 3.64 1.63
C VAL A 76 -7.47 4.25 1.85
N ILE A 77 -7.64 5.56 1.61
CA ILE A 77 -8.90 6.24 1.94
C ILE A 77 -9.99 5.88 0.92
N GLU A 78 -9.77 6.15 -0.36
CA GLU A 78 -10.76 5.90 -1.41
C GLU A 78 -11.10 4.41 -1.56
N ASN A 79 -10.09 3.56 -1.43
CA ASN A 79 -10.22 2.10 -1.58
C ASN A 79 -10.88 1.41 -0.36
N GLN A 80 -11.06 2.10 0.77
CA GLN A 80 -11.76 1.55 1.95
C GLN A 80 -13.25 1.89 1.96
N ILE A 81 -13.73 2.73 1.05
CA ILE A 81 -15.16 3.05 0.91
C ILE A 81 -15.80 1.90 0.12
N ILE A 82 -16.32 0.92 0.85
CA ILE A 82 -17.32 -0.01 0.30
C ILE A 82 -18.65 0.74 0.38
N GLU A 83 -19.18 1.20 -0.75
CA GLU A 83 -20.58 1.66 -0.85
C GLU A 83 -21.56 0.51 -0.55
#